data_AF-A0A6L6B657-F1
#
_entry.id   AF-A0A6L6B657-F1
#
_cell.length_a   1.000
_cell.length_b   1.000
_cell.length_c   1.000
_cell.angle_alpha   90.00
_cell.angle_beta   90.00
_cell.angle_gamma   90.00
#
_symmetry.space_group_name_H-M   'P 1'
#
loop_
_entity.id
_entity.type
_entity.pdbx_description
1 polymer ?
#
loop_
_entity_poly.entity_id
_entity_poly.type
_entity_poly.pdbx_seq_one_letter_code
_entity_poly.pdbx_strand_id
1 'polypeptide(L)'
;TSMSNAYLAADLIIARSGAVTCSEFRTLGRYALFVPLPIGNGEQRLNAMDLVEAGRAQIVQQSDFDAHYVQENIKGLLEQSEKTHIAGDPTELLAAEKIVNLIEYVSQVGR
;
A
#
# COMPACT_ATOMS: atom_id res chain seq x y z
N THR A 1 12.47 15.54 9.60
CA THR A 1 11.01 15.34 9.71
C THR A 1 10.73 13.84 9.68
N SER A 2 9.92 13.29 10.59
CA SER A 2 9.62 11.84 10.64
C SER A 2 8.65 11.41 9.52
N MET A 3 8.76 10.19 8.99
CA MET A 3 7.83 9.65 7.98
C MET A 3 6.39 9.57 8.48
N SER A 4 6.19 9.31 9.78
CA SER A 4 4.87 9.36 10.40
C SER A 4 4.16 10.70 10.17
N ASN A 5 4.90 11.81 10.26
CA ASN A 5 4.33 13.15 10.07
C ASN A 5 4.03 13.42 8.60
N ALA A 6 4.85 12.89 7.68
CA ALA A 6 4.59 13.00 6.25
C ALA A 6 3.30 12.26 5.85
N TYR A 7 3.07 11.07 6.40
CA TYR A 7 1.83 10.31 6.16
C TYR A 7 0.59 10.93 6.78
N LEU A 8 0.72 11.58 7.94
CA LEU A 8 -0.40 12.29 8.57
C LEU A 8 -0.80 13.56 7.83
N ALA A 9 0.17 14.28 7.27
CA ALA A 9 -0.05 15.55 6.59
C ALA A 9 -0.45 15.40 5.11
N ALA A 10 -0.35 14.21 4.52
CA ALA A 10 -0.59 13.99 3.10
C ALA A 10 -2.01 13.52 2.81
N ASP A 11 -2.67 14.19 1.87
CA ASP A 11 -3.94 13.74 1.28
C ASP A 11 -3.71 12.68 0.20
N LEU A 12 -2.60 12.74 -0.53
CA LEU A 12 -2.22 11.75 -1.53
C LEU A 12 -0.74 11.43 -1.35
N ILE A 13 -0.38 10.15 -1.48
CA ILE A 13 1.02 9.75 -1.48
C ILE A 13 1.36 9.05 -2.78
N ILE A 14 2.50 9.45 -3.35
CA ILE A 14 3.09 8.84 -4.54
C ILE A 14 4.38 8.16 -4.12
N ALA A 15 4.50 6.85 -4.31
CA ALA A 15 5.64 6.09 -3.78
C ALA A 15 5.98 4.85 -4.62
N ARG A 16 7.13 4.23 -4.33
CA ARG A 16 7.44 2.87 -4.76
C ARG A 16 6.64 1.87 -3.94
N SER A 17 6.21 0.77 -4.54
CA SER A 17 5.47 -0.30 -3.87
C SER A 17 6.37 -1.39 -3.32
N GLY A 18 7.38 -0.99 -2.53
CA GLY A 18 8.16 -1.93 -1.73
C GLY A 18 7.28 -2.62 -0.68
N ALA A 19 7.65 -3.84 -0.28
CA ALA A 19 6.84 -4.63 0.66
C ALA A 19 6.51 -3.87 1.96
N VAL A 20 7.51 -3.24 2.57
CA VAL A 20 7.34 -2.44 3.81
C VAL A 20 6.39 -1.27 3.58
N THR A 21 6.58 -0.52 2.49
CA THR A 21 5.69 0.59 2.15
C THR A 21 4.26 0.11 1.95
N CYS A 22 4.02 -0.99 1.24
CA CYS A 22 2.67 -1.51 1.09
C CYS A 22 2.04 -1.93 2.44
N SER A 23 2.79 -2.53 3.36
CA SER A 23 2.30 -2.83 4.72
C SER A 23 2.00 -1.59 5.55
N GLU A 24 2.86 -0.56 5.50
CA GLU A 24 2.57 0.72 6.18
C GLU A 24 1.25 1.32 5.68
N PHE A 25 0.98 1.25 4.38
CA PHE A 25 -0.23 1.80 3.79
C PHE A 25 -1.48 0.97 4.08
N ARG A 26 -1.38 -0.36 4.13
CA ARG A 26 -2.46 -1.23 4.61
C ARG A 26 -2.90 -0.79 6.01
N THR A 27 -1.94 -0.58 6.90
CA THR A 27 -2.17 -0.14 8.28
C THR A 27 -2.71 1.30 8.37
N LEU A 28 -2.17 2.25 7.60
CA LEU A 28 -2.48 3.68 7.75
C LEU A 28 -3.83 4.13 7.18
N GLY A 29 -4.49 3.31 6.35
CA GLY A 29 -5.79 3.72 5.80
C GLY A 29 -5.73 4.75 4.67
N ARG A 30 -4.54 5.15 4.21
CA ARG A 30 -4.36 6.20 3.18
C ARG A 30 -4.47 5.67 1.75
N TYR A 31 -4.86 6.56 0.84
CA TYR A 31 -4.88 6.31 -0.61
C TYR A 31 -3.51 6.60 -1.22
N ALA A 32 -3.09 5.79 -2.20
CA ALA A 32 -1.78 5.91 -2.82
C ALA A 32 -1.79 5.73 -4.34
N LEU A 33 -0.89 6.46 -5.01
CA LEU A 33 -0.43 6.10 -6.35
C LEU A 33 0.92 5.40 -6.23
N PHE A 34 0.97 4.13 -6.59
CA PHE A 34 2.22 3.39 -6.66
C PHE A 34 2.84 3.48 -8.04
N VAL A 35 4.15 3.74 -8.08
CA VAL A 35 4.99 3.68 -9.26
C VAL A 35 6.03 2.58 -9.05
N PRO A 36 5.75 1.31 -9.40
CA PRO A 36 6.70 0.23 -9.19
C PRO A 36 8.02 0.47 -9.92
N LEU A 37 9.13 -0.02 -9.38
CA LEU A 37 10.38 -0.05 -10.14
C LEU A 37 10.23 -0.95 -11.38
N PRO A 38 10.80 -0.55 -12.54
CA PRO A 38 10.79 -1.37 -13.75
C PRO A 38 11.78 -2.55 -13.68
N ILE A 39 12.66 -2.54 -12.66
CA ILE A 39 13.69 -3.55 -12.45
C ILE A 39 13.22 -4.63 -11.47
N GLY A 40 13.82 -5.82 -11.59
CA GLY A 40 13.49 -6.98 -10.76
C GLY A 40 12.46 -7.89 -11.40
N ASN A 41 11.84 -8.73 -10.58
CA ASN A 41 10.90 -9.78 -10.99
C ASN A 41 9.42 -9.34 -10.92
N GLY A 42 9.14 -8.04 -10.75
CA GLY A 42 7.77 -7.51 -10.71
C GLY A 42 7.08 -7.56 -9.34
N GLU A 43 7.79 -7.96 -8.28
CA GLU A 43 7.25 -8.06 -6.90
C GLU A 43 6.59 -6.78 -6.42
N GLN A 44 7.14 -5.62 -6.79
CA GLN A 44 6.54 -4.34 -6.39
C GLN A 44 5.12 -4.17 -6.93
N ARG A 45 4.80 -4.66 -8.13
CA ARG A 45 3.43 -4.63 -8.64
C ARG A 45 2.53 -5.56 -7.84
N LEU A 46 3.04 -6.75 -7.47
CA LEU A 46 2.30 -7.74 -6.69
C LEU A 46 2.01 -7.23 -5.27
N ASN A 47 3.00 -6.62 -4.61
CA ASN A 47 2.85 -6.05 -3.26
C ASN A 47 1.70 -5.04 -3.14
N ALA A 48 1.45 -4.28 -4.22
CA ALA A 48 0.42 -3.25 -4.26
C ALA A 48 -0.97 -3.78 -4.66
N MET A 49 -1.08 -5.02 -5.15
CA MET A 49 -2.32 -5.51 -5.76
C MET A 49 -3.49 -5.51 -4.77
N ASP A 50 -3.29 -6.01 -3.54
CA ASP A 50 -4.36 -6.03 -2.54
C ASP A 50 -4.89 -4.63 -2.21
N LEU A 51 -4.01 -3.62 -2.21
CA LEU A 51 -4.39 -2.23 -1.99
C LEU A 51 -5.19 -1.68 -3.17
N VAL A 52 -4.85 -2.08 -4.40
CA VAL A 52 -5.61 -1.71 -5.61
C VAL A 52 -6.99 -2.37 -5.60
N GLU A 53 -7.06 -3.66 -5.29
CA GLU A 53 -8.32 -4.42 -5.23
C GLU A 53 -9.24 -3.90 -4.12
N ALA A 54 -8.68 -3.45 -3.01
CA ALA A 54 -9.42 -2.78 -1.94
C ALA A 54 -9.87 -1.35 -2.32
N GLY A 55 -9.56 -0.85 -3.52
CA GLY A 55 -9.86 0.51 -3.96
C GLY A 55 -9.03 1.58 -3.26
N ARG A 56 -7.95 1.19 -2.59
CA ARG A 56 -7.10 2.05 -1.75
C ARG A 56 -5.80 2.48 -2.44
N ALA A 57 -5.54 2.01 -3.66
CA ALA A 57 -4.42 2.47 -4.44
C ALA A 57 -4.68 2.38 -5.95
N GLN A 58 -3.84 3.07 -6.71
CA GLN A 58 -3.66 2.90 -8.15
C GLN A 58 -2.20 2.58 -8.46
N ILE A 59 -1.94 1.96 -9.60
CA ILE A 59 -0.59 1.67 -10.09
C ILE A 59 -0.42 2.33 -11.46
N VAL A 60 0.68 3.07 -11.63
CA VAL A 60 1.15 3.55 -12.93
C VAL A 60 2.53 2.96 -13.20
N GLN A 61 2.80 2.58 -14.45
CA GLN A 61 4.13 2.08 -14.80
C GLN A 61 5.14 3.23 -14.75
N GLN A 62 6.38 2.94 -14.35
CA GLN A 62 7.44 3.95 -14.30
C GLN A 62 7.66 4.66 -15.65
N SER A 63 7.48 3.95 -16.77
CA SER A 63 7.59 4.52 -18.12
C SER A 63 6.54 5.56 -18.43
N ASP A 64 5.38 5.46 -17.78
CA ASP A 64 4.19 6.27 -18.06
C ASP A 64 4.04 7.39 -17.01
N PHE A 65 4.85 7.37 -15.95
CA PHE A 65 4.84 8.37 -14.89
C PHE A 65 5.78 9.53 -15.23
N ASP A 66 5.25 10.50 -15.96
CA ASP A 66 5.93 11.74 -16.31
C ASP A 66 5.13 12.99 -15.87
N ALA A 67 5.63 14.17 -16.22
CA ALA A 67 4.97 15.44 -15.87
C ALA A 67 3.58 15.59 -16.50
N HIS A 68 3.38 15.03 -17.70
CA HIS A 68 2.11 15.09 -18.41
C HIS A 68 1.07 14.21 -17.71
N TYR A 69 1.43 12.98 -17.37
CA TYR A 69 0.60 12.08 -16.56
C TYR A 69 0.16 12.76 -15.27
N VAL A 70 1.08 13.39 -14.53
CA VAL A 70 0.75 14.08 -13.29
C VAL A 70 -0.25 15.21 -13.55
N GLN A 71 -0.04 16.05 -14.56
CA GLN A 71 -0.97 17.14 -14.89
C GLN A 71 -2.38 16.65 -15.21
N GLU A 72 -2.49 15.54 -15.94
CA GLU A 72 -3.78 14.98 -16.34
C GLU A 72 -4.51 14.25 -15.22
N ASN A 73 -3.77 13.58 -14.32
CA ASN A 73 -4.35 12.62 -13.38
C ASN A 73 -4.40 13.13 -11.93
N ILE A 74 -3.61 14.14 -11.54
CA ILE A 74 -3.50 14.57 -10.14
C ILE A 74 -4.84 14.96 -9.51
N LYS A 75 -5.72 15.60 -10.28
CA LYS A 75 -7.05 15.99 -9.79
C LYS A 75 -7.91 14.76 -9.46
N GLY A 76 -7.96 13.78 -10.38
CA GLY A 76 -8.70 12.54 -10.15
C GLY A 76 -8.15 11.72 -8.99
N LEU A 77 -6.82 11.72 -8.82
CA LEU A 77 -6.14 11.05 -7.70
C LEU A 77 -6.52 11.67 -6.35
N LEU A 78 -6.58 13.00 -6.27
CA LEU A 78 -7.01 13.71 -5.06
C LEU A 78 -8.49 13.46 -4.76
N GLU A 79 -9.37 13.56 -5.77
CA GLU A 79 -10.80 13.26 -5.61
C GLU A 79 -11.05 11.81 -5.15
N GLN A 80 -10.27 10.85 -5.66
CA GLN A 80 -10.36 9.47 -5.23
C GLN A 80 -9.86 9.28 -3.79
N SER A 81 -8.79 9.99 -3.42
CA SER A 81 -8.30 9.97 -2.04
C SER A 81 -9.34 10.49 -1.05
N GLU A 82 -10.00 11.60 -1.37
CA GLU A 82 -11.07 12.18 -0.54
C GLU A 82 -12.25 11.21 -0.32
N LYS A 83 -12.59 10.42 -1.34
CA LYS A 83 -13.66 9.41 -1.27
C LYS A 83 -13.26 8.15 -0.51
N THR A 84 -11.95 7.88 -0.41
CA THR A 84 -11.45 6.69 0.25
C THR A 84 -11.48 6.92 1.75
N HIS A 85 -12.39 6.24 2.45
CA HIS A 85 -12.45 6.33 3.91
C HIS A 85 -11.10 5.93 4.53
N ILE A 86 -10.62 6.76 5.46
CA ILE A 86 -9.45 6.44 6.28
C ILE A 86 -9.85 5.35 7.27
N ALA A 87 -9.82 4.11 6.80
CA ALA A 87 -9.94 2.91 7.61
C ALA A 87 -8.67 2.10 7.38
N GLY A 88 -7.75 2.18 8.35
CA GLY A 88 -6.63 1.24 8.40
C GLY A 88 -7.18 -0.18 8.46
N ASP A 89 -6.51 -1.13 7.81
CA ASP A 89 -6.85 -2.54 7.97
C ASP A 89 -6.21 -3.06 9.26
N PRO A 90 -6.98 -3.35 10.33
CA PRO A 90 -6.41 -3.88 11.58
C PRO A 90 -5.94 -5.33 11.44
N THR A 91 -6.23 -5.99 10.31
CA THR A 91 -5.88 -7.39 10.06
C THR A 91 -4.36 -7.64 10.13
N GLU A 92 -3.55 -6.64 9.80
CA GLU A 92 -2.08 -6.68 9.94
C GLU A 92 -1.59 -6.46 11.39
N LEU A 93 -2.34 -5.75 12.24
CA LEU A 93 -1.96 -5.55 13.66
C LEU A 93 -1.88 -6.89 14.42
N LEU A 94 -2.62 -7.88 13.95
CA LEU A 94 -2.67 -9.23 14.53
C LEU A 94 -1.72 -10.21 13.83
N ALA A 95 -0.85 -9.76 12.92
CA ALA A 95 0.02 -10.66 12.16
C ALA A 95 0.94 -11.49 13.06
N ALA A 96 1.52 -10.86 14.10
CA ALA A 96 2.37 -11.56 15.07
C ALA A 96 1.58 -12.64 15.83
N GLU A 97 0.38 -12.32 16.30
CA GLU A 97 -0.51 -13.27 17.00
C GLU A 97 -0.91 -14.44 16.09
N LYS A 98 -1.24 -14.16 14.82
CA LYS A 98 -1.57 -15.19 13.82
C LYS A 98 -0.40 -16.14 13.57
N ILE A 99 0.84 -15.62 13.50
CA ILE A 99 2.04 -16.44 13.32
C ILE A 99 2.23 -17.37 14.52
N VAL A 100 2.09 -16.85 15.74
CA VAL A 100 2.18 -17.65 16.97
C VAL A 100 1.12 -18.76 16.97
N ASN A 101 -0.14 -18.42 16.70
CA ASN A 101 -1.24 -19.39 16.63
C ASN A 101 -0.99 -20.48 15.57
N LEU A 102 -0.39 -20.12 14.43
CA LEU A 102 -0.05 -21.09 13.38
C LEU A 102 1.05 -22.06 13.82
N ILE A 103 2.10 -21.55 14.49
CA ILE A 103 3.19 -22.36 15.03
C ILE A 103 2.66 -23.32 16.11
N GLU A 104 1.81 -22.83 17.01
CA GLU A 104 1.18 -23.66 18.05
C GLU A 104 0.28 -24.73 17.43
N TYR A 105 -0.52 -24.39 16.43
CA TYR A 105 -1.37 -25.34 15.71
C TYR A 105 -0.55 -26.46 15.06
N VAL A 106 0.51 -26.13 14.30
CA VAL A 106 1.37 -27.12 13.66
C VAL A 106 2.10 -27.97 14.71
N SER A 107 2.48 -27.40 15.85
CA SER A 107 3.11 -28.14 16.95
C SER A 107 2.16 -29.15 17.63
N GLN A 108 0.86 -28.85 17.66
CA GLN A 108 -0.17 -29.72 18.24
C GLN A 108 -0.67 -30.79 17.25
N VAL A 109 -0.78 -30.47 15.96
CA VAL A 109 -1.27 -31.38 14.91
C VAL A 109 -0.16 -32.25 14.32
N GLY A 110 1.10 -31.82 14.41
CA GLY A 110 2.28 -32.58 14.00
C GLY A 110 2.70 -33.69 14.98
N ARG A 111 1.85 -34.08 15.92
CA ARG A 111 2.03 -35.24 16.82
C ARG A 111 1.09 -36.38 16.44
#